data_AF-A0A503WBA6-F1
#
_entry.id   AF-A0A503WBA6-F1
#
_cell.length_a   1.000
_cell.length_b   1.000
_cell.length_c   1.000
_cell.angle_alpha   90.00
_cell.angle_beta   90.00
_cell.angle_gamma   90.00
#
_symmetry.space_group_name_H-M   'P 1'
#
loop_
_entity.id
_entity.type
_entity.pdbx_description
1 polymer ?
#
loop_
_entity_poly.entity_id
_entity_poly.type
_entity_poly.pdbx_seq_one_letter_code
_entity_poly.pdbx_strand_id
1 'polypeptide(L)' 'MTGAILALNAGSSSLKFGLFEAGSQEGPVLTVSGAFEDLDDEPSLVAKDASGKSIVKRSVKPAHPPVE' A
#
# COMPACT_ATOMS: atom_id res chain seq x y z
N MET A 1 23.81 3.35 -1.49
CA MET A 1 22.51 2.80 -1.94
C MET A 1 21.65 2.77 -0.69
N THR A 2 20.63 3.62 -0.60
CA THR A 2 19.69 3.54 0.52
C THR A 2 18.76 2.36 0.27
N GLY A 3 18.54 1.54 1.31
CA GLY A 3 17.65 0.39 1.20
C GLY A 3 16.20 0.84 1.24
N ALA A 4 15.27 -0.06 0.93
CA ALA A 4 13.85 0.19 1.15
C ALA A 4 13.27 -0.94 2.01
N ILE A 5 12.38 -0.57 2.93
CA ILE A 5 11.62 -1.50 3.76
C ILE A 5 10.14 -1.36 3.37
N LEU A 6 9.53 -2.46 2.96
CA LEU A 6 8.09 -2.54 2.76
C LEU A 6 7.45 -3.23 3.97
N ALA A 7 6.62 -2.52 4.71
CA ALA A 7 5.80 -3.09 5.77
C ALA A 7 4.40 -3.40 5.23
N LEU A 8 3.89 -4.60 5.52
CA LEU A 8 2.57 -5.06 5.11
C LEU A 8 1.74 -5.43 6.35
N ASN A 9 0.46 -5.02 6.35
CA ASN A 9 -0.54 -5.44 7.32
C ASN A 9 -1.74 -6.01 6.55
N ALA A 10 -1.92 -7.32 6.64
CA ALA A 10 -3.01 -8.04 6.00
C ALA A 10 -4.16 -8.25 6.99
N GLY A 11 -5.27 -7.56 6.74
CA GLY A 11 -6.58 -7.86 7.32
C GLY A 11 -7.39 -8.76 6.39
N SER A 12 -8.57 -9.18 6.84
CA SER A 12 -9.46 -10.05 6.04
C SER A 12 -9.92 -9.39 4.74
N SER A 13 -10.23 -8.08 4.77
CA SER A 13 -10.78 -7.34 3.63
C SER A 13 -9.86 -6.24 3.10
N SER A 14 -8.65 -6.10 3.66
CA SER A 14 -7.70 -5.06 3.25
C SER A 14 -6.25 -5.46 3.43
N LEU A 15 -5.38 -4.89 2.60
CA LEU A 15 -3.92 -5.00 2.72
C LEU A 15 -3.33 -3.59 2.80
N LYS A 16 -2.97 -3.15 4.00
CA LYS A 16 -2.29 -1.86 4.22
C LYS A 16 -0.79 -2.01 4.06
N PHE A 17 -0.14 -0.97 3.55
CA PHE A 17 1.31 -0.97 3.38
C PHE A 17 1.94 0.40 3.67
N GLY A 18 3.22 0.35 4.05
CA GLY A 18 4.10 1.51 4.13
C GLY A 18 5.46 1.20 3.50
N LEU A 19 5.96 2.09 2.65
CA LEU A 19 7.31 2.05 2.10
C LEU A 19 8.17 3.04 2.87
N PHE A 20 9.31 2.55 3.36
CA PHE A 20 10.25 3.33 4.16
C PHE A 20 11.62 3.32 3.51
N GLU A 21 12.28 4.46 3.49
CA GLU A 21 13.70 4.54 3.15
C GLU A 21 14.53 4.08 4.36
N ALA A 22 15.39 3.07 4.12
CA ALA A 22 16.32 2.56 5.10
C ALA A 22 17.67 3.27 4.94
N GLY A 23 18.09 3.98 5.99
CA GLY A 23 19.40 4.63 6.00
C GLY A 23 19.45 6.02 6.64
N SER A 24 18.35 6.52 7.22
CA SER A 24 18.43 7.73 8.06
C SER A 24 19.06 7.37 9.42
N GLN A 25 19.78 8.33 10.02
CA GLN A 25 20.38 8.13 11.35
C GLN A 25 19.33 7.94 12.46
N GLU A 26 18.09 8.36 12.21
CA GLU A 26 16.97 8.31 13.17
C GLU A 26 16.07 7.09 12.97
N GLY A 27 16.35 6.25 11.95
CA GLY A 27 15.57 5.05 11.62
C GLY A 27 14.89 5.10 10.25
N PRO A 28 13.97 4.17 9.95
CA PRO A 28 13.26 4.14 8.67
C PRO A 28 12.32 5.35 8.52
N VAL A 29 12.39 6.03 7.37
CA VAL A 29 11.54 7.21 7.08
C VAL A 29 10.44 6.82 6.10
N LEU A 30 9.17 7.05 6.48
CA LEU A 30 8.03 6.76 5.61
C LEU A 30 8.08 7.65 4.36
N THR A 31 8.02 7.04 3.18
CA THR A 31 7.99 7.74 1.89
C THR A 31 6.63 7.62 1.20
N VAL A 32 5.99 6.45 1.33
CA VAL A 32 4.66 6.16 0.77
C VAL A 32 3.86 5.33 1.76
N SER A 33 2.57 5.63 1.89
CA SER A 33 1.60 4.77 2.58
C SER A 33 0.42 4.48 1.67
N GLY A 34 -0.20 3.33 1.84
CA GLY A 34 -1.37 2.98 1.04
C GLY A 34 -2.10 1.75 1.53
N ALA A 35 -3.13 1.39 0.78
CA ALA A 35 -3.93 0.21 1.03
C ALA A 35 -4.50 -0.35 -0.27
N PHE A 36 -4.68 -1.67 -0.27
CA PHE A 36 -5.75 -2.29 -1.02
C PHE A 36 -6.96 -2.42 -0.12
N GLU A 37 -8.08 -1.87 -0.56
CA GLU A 37 -9.37 -1.90 0.13
C GLU A 37 -10.36 -2.75 -0.67
N ASP A 38 -11.44 -3.20 -0.03
CA ASP A 38 -12.53 -3.96 -0.64
C ASP A 38 -12.06 -5.21 -1.42
N LEU A 39 -11.12 -5.95 -0.83
CA LEU A 39 -10.47 -7.10 -1.47
C LEU A 39 -11.44 -8.21 -1.93
N ASP A 40 -12.58 -8.32 -1.28
CA ASP A 40 -13.58 -9.38 -1.52
C ASP A 40 -14.62 -9.01 -2.61
N ASP A 41 -14.68 -7.75 -3.06
CA ASP A 41 -15.72 -7.27 -3.98
C ASP A 41 -15.13 -6.38 -5.10
N GLU A 42 -14.93 -5.10 -4.81
CA GLU A 42 -14.39 -4.12 -5.76
C GLU A 42 -13.00 -3.61 -5.31
N PRO A 43 -11.93 -4.42 -5.46
CA PRO A 43 -10.64 -4.08 -4.91
C PRO A 43 -10.13 -2.76 -5.49
N SER A 44 -9.65 -1.88 -4.62
CA SER A 44 -9.11 -0.59 -5.02
C SER A 44 -7.76 -0.32 -4.38
N LEU A 45 -6.86 0.32 -5.12
CA LEU A 45 -5.54 0.74 -4.66
C LEU A 45 -5.54 2.25 -4.42
N VAL A 46 -5.20 2.63 -3.19
CA VAL A 46 -4.92 4.01 -2.80
C VAL A 46 -3.51 4.12 -2.25
N ALA A 47 -2.77 5.15 -2.65
CA ALA A 47 -1.49 5.47 -2.03
C ALA A 47 -1.23 6.97 -2.00
N LYS A 48 -0.51 7.41 -0.97
CA LYS A 48 -0.16 8.80 -0.70
C LYS A 48 1.33 8.91 -0.37
N ASP A 49 1.94 10.04 -0.71
CA ASP A 49 3.30 10.35 -0.28
C ASP A 49 3.33 10.75 1.21
N ALA A 50 4.53 10.99 1.74
CA ALA A 50 4.74 11.41 3.12
C ALA A 50 4.04 12.73 3.51
N SER A 51 3.69 13.59 2.53
CA SER A 51 2.91 14.81 2.75
C SER A 51 1.39 14.56 2.78
N GLY A 52 0.95 13.33 2.50
CA GLY A 52 -0.45 12.96 2.37
C GLY A 52 -1.04 13.21 0.99
N LYS A 53 -0.24 13.68 0.02
CA LYS A 53 -0.71 13.90 -1.36
C LYS A 53 -0.93 12.56 -2.04
N SER A 54 -2.08 12.42 -2.71
CA SER A 54 -2.41 11.22 -3.48
C SER A 54 -1.41 10.99 -4.63
N ILE A 55 -0.79 9.80 -4.64
CA ILE A 55 0.07 9.33 -5.73
C ILE A 55 -0.75 8.48 -6.70
N VAL A 56 -1.64 7.64 -6.17
CA VAL A 56 -2.51 6.76 -6.96
C VAL A 56 -3.85 6.57 -6.26
N LYS A 57 -4.90 6.52 -7.08
CA LYS A 57 -6.22 6.02 -6.72
C LYS A 57 -6.78 5.32 -7.95
N ARG A 58 -6.94 4.00 -7.90
CA ARG A 58 -7.48 3.21 -9.02
C ARG A 58 -8.19 1.96 -8.54
N SER A 59 -9.23 1.55 -9.27
CA SER A 59 -9.79 0.20 -9.14
C SER A 59 -8.78 -0.83 -9.66
N VAL A 60 -8.75 -1.98 -9.02
CA VAL A 60 -7.95 -3.15 -9.40
C VAL A 60 -8.92 -4.15 -9.99
N LYS A 61 -8.62 -4.66 -11.20
CA LYS A 61 -9.43 -5.74 -11.76
C LYS A 61 -9.06 -7.04 -11.04
N PRO A 62 -10.03 -7.79 -10.49
CA PRO A 62 -9.76 -9.13 -9.99
C PRO A 62 -9.09 -9.97 -11.08
N ALA A 63 -8.03 -10.71 -10.71
CA ALA A 63 -7.32 -11.57 -11.65
C ALA A 63 -8.18 -12.78 -12.09
N HIS A 64 -9.24 -13.10 -11.35
CA HIS A 64 -10.27 -14.07 -11.71
C HIS A 64 -11.66 -13.53 -11.35
N PRO A 65 -12.71 -13.82 -12.13
CA PRO A 65 -14.08 -13.58 -11.69
C PRO A 65 -14.37 -14.39 -10.41
N PRO A 66 -15.29 -13.94 -9.55
CA PRO A 66 -15.75 -14.73 -8.41
C PRO A 66 -16.18 -16.11 -8.89
N VAL A 67 -15.70 -17.17 -8.23
CA VAL A 67 -16.23 -18.51 -8.45
C VAL A 67 -17.56 -18.57 -7.70
N GLU A 68 -18.67 -18.72 -8.43
CA GLU A 68 -20.01 -18.96 -7.86
C GLU A 68 -20.06 -20.24 -7.00
#